data_AF-A0A379Z5J3-F1
#
_entry.id   AF-A0A379Z5J3-F1
#
_cell.length_a   1.000
_cell.length_b   1.000
_cell.length_c   1.000
_cell.angle_alpha   90.00
_cell.angle_beta   90.00
_cell.angle_gamma   90.00
#
_symmetry.space_group_name_H-M   'P 1'
#
loop_
_entity.id
_entity.type
_entity.pdbx_description
1 polymer ?
#
loop_
_entity_poly.entity_id
_entity_poly.type
_entity_poly.pdbx_seq_one_letter_code
_entity_poly.pdbx_strand_id
1 'polypeptide(L)'
;MINVDTITGTQPPTLEAGGYFGSDNTWRYGVKATGATGDGTQAGDVNYAISGTRFTTQGYRDHSAARKNLGNGKLGVRLDDVSTLTLMFNSVSIDAGDPGGLTEAEWKENPRQAPRADQYNTRKSLDQTQAGLRYQRQMSERDELTLTAYHGERHTTQYQSIPMGPQLNPTHAGRG
;
A
#
# COMPACT_ATOMS: atom_id res chain seq x y z
N MET A 1 -12.95 4.50 13.48
CA MET A 1 -12.01 3.38 13.21
C MET A 1 -12.23 2.92 11.79
N ILE A 2 -11.18 2.67 11.01
CA ILE A 2 -11.28 2.10 9.65
C ILE A 2 -10.47 0.80 9.67
N ASN A 3 -11.08 -0.31 9.28
CA ASN A 3 -10.40 -1.59 9.08
C ASN A 3 -10.49 -2.00 7.60
N VAL A 4 -9.42 -2.57 7.07
CA VAL A 4 -9.35 -3.04 5.68
C VAL A 4 -8.86 -4.47 5.70
N ASP A 5 -9.70 -5.39 5.25
CA ASP A 5 -9.41 -6.82 5.24
C ASP A 5 -9.12 -7.31 3.81
N THR A 6 -8.10 -8.15 3.67
CA THR A 6 -7.85 -8.86 2.41
C THR A 6 -8.80 -10.05 2.31
N ILE A 7 -9.39 -10.24 1.13
CA ILE A 7 -10.28 -11.35 0.80
C ILE A 7 -9.64 -12.70 1.15
N THR A 8 -10.47 -13.66 1.56
CA THR A 8 -10.06 -15.06 1.74
C THR A 8 -10.32 -15.81 0.44
N GLY A 9 -9.35 -16.61 -0.02
CA GLY A 9 -9.52 -17.44 -1.20
C GLY A 9 -10.57 -18.54 -0.99
N THR A 10 -11.33 -18.86 -2.02
CA THR A 10 -12.33 -19.93 -2.02
C THR A 10 -12.18 -20.77 -3.28
N GLN A 11 -12.85 -21.93 -3.32
CA GLN A 11 -12.99 -22.68 -4.56
C GLN A 11 -14.04 -22.05 -5.50
N PRO A 12 -13.90 -22.22 -6.83
CA PRO A 12 -12.70 -22.71 -7.52
C PRO A 12 -11.58 -21.63 -7.54
N PRO A 13 -10.31 -22.02 -7.77
CA PRO A 13 -9.24 -21.06 -7.99
C PRO A 13 -9.56 -20.10 -9.15
N THR A 14 -9.34 -18.81 -8.93
CA THR A 14 -9.57 -17.74 -9.91
C THR A 14 -8.30 -16.93 -10.16
N LEU A 15 -8.16 -16.49 -11.40
CA LEU A 15 -7.15 -15.54 -11.82
C LEU A 15 -7.84 -14.35 -12.49
N GLU A 16 -7.60 -13.16 -11.96
CA GLU A 16 -8.07 -11.90 -12.52
C GLU A 16 -6.88 -11.08 -13.00
N ALA A 17 -7.01 -10.51 -14.20
CA ALA A 17 -6.09 -9.51 -14.72
C ALA A 17 -6.90 -8.30 -15.17
N GLY A 18 -6.39 -7.11 -14.92
CA GLY A 18 -7.08 -5.87 -15.25
C GLY A 18 -6.11 -4.74 -15.58
N GLY A 19 -6.59 -3.83 -16.42
CA GLY A 19 -5.87 -2.63 -16.82
C GLY A 19 -6.79 -1.41 -16.82
N TYR A 20 -6.21 -0.24 -16.61
CA TYR A 20 -6.87 1.06 -16.69
C TYR A 20 -5.92 2.04 -17.38
N PHE A 21 -6.47 2.89 -18.23
CA PHE A 21 -5.77 3.96 -18.94
C PHE A 21 -6.59 5.25 -18.84
N GLY A 22 -5.92 6.38 -18.68
CA GLY A 22 -6.56 7.68 -18.49
C GLY A 22 -5.71 8.84 -19.00
N SER A 23 -6.14 10.06 -18.69
CA SER A 23 -5.42 11.29 -19.05
C SER A 23 -4.02 11.33 -18.42
N ASP A 24 -3.19 12.26 -18.90
CA ASP A 24 -1.86 12.54 -18.33
C ASP A 24 -0.93 11.31 -18.34
N ASN A 25 -1.08 10.51 -19.40
CA ASN A 25 -0.38 9.24 -19.60
C ASN A 25 -0.47 8.31 -18.37
N THR A 26 -1.65 8.32 -17.73
CA THR A 26 -1.94 7.51 -16.55
C THR A 26 -2.32 6.11 -16.98
N TRP A 27 -1.66 5.12 -16.40
CA TRP A 27 -2.06 3.74 -16.57
C TRP A 27 -1.81 2.91 -15.32
N ARG A 28 -2.65 1.90 -15.15
CA ARG A 28 -2.59 0.92 -14.07
C ARG A 28 -2.81 -0.45 -14.66
N TYR A 29 -2.10 -1.43 -14.16
CA TYR A 29 -2.40 -2.83 -14.41
C TYR A 29 -2.19 -3.65 -13.16
N GLY A 30 -2.80 -4.82 -13.12
CA GLY A 30 -2.66 -5.70 -11.99
C GLY A 30 -3.18 -7.09 -12.27
N VAL A 31 -2.74 -8.00 -11.41
CA VAL A 31 -3.15 -9.39 -11.38
C VAL A 31 -3.52 -9.78 -9.96
N LYS A 32 -4.50 -10.66 -9.84
CA LYS A 32 -4.95 -11.22 -8.57
C LYS A 32 -5.23 -12.70 -8.77
N ALA A 33 -4.63 -13.53 -7.93
CA ALA A 33 -4.88 -14.96 -7.88
C ALA A 33 -5.50 -15.30 -6.53
N THR A 34 -6.62 -16.02 -6.53
CA THR A 34 -7.25 -16.50 -5.31
C THR A 34 -7.64 -17.97 -5.47
N GLY A 35 -7.68 -18.71 -4.38
CA GLY A 35 -8.15 -20.09 -4.42
C GLY A 35 -8.14 -20.75 -3.07
N ALA A 36 -8.64 -21.98 -3.04
CA ALA A 36 -8.54 -22.87 -1.89
C ALA A 36 -8.38 -24.33 -2.35
N THR A 37 -7.70 -25.16 -1.55
CA THR A 37 -7.55 -26.61 -1.80
C THR A 37 -8.76 -27.42 -1.36
N GLY A 38 -9.59 -26.87 -0.48
CA GLY A 38 -10.83 -27.49 0.02
C GLY A 38 -11.86 -26.45 0.43
N ASP A 39 -12.89 -26.90 1.15
CA ASP A 39 -13.98 -26.06 1.67
C ASP A 39 -13.62 -25.34 2.99
N GLY A 40 -12.43 -25.61 3.54
CA GLY A 40 -11.90 -25.00 4.75
C GLY A 40 -12.25 -25.76 6.03
N THR A 41 -12.89 -26.93 5.92
CA THR A 41 -13.30 -27.73 7.08
C THR A 41 -12.24 -28.74 7.50
N GLN A 42 -11.43 -29.23 6.56
CA GLN A 42 -10.50 -30.34 6.80
C GLN A 42 -9.11 -29.86 7.21
N ALA A 43 -8.47 -30.58 8.13
CA ALA A 43 -7.07 -30.36 8.44
C ALA A 43 -6.20 -30.46 7.18
N GLY A 44 -5.37 -29.45 6.94
CA GLY A 44 -4.58 -29.32 5.72
C GLY A 44 -5.23 -28.45 4.64
N ASP A 45 -6.48 -28.02 4.78
CA ASP A 45 -7.08 -27.08 3.84
C ASP A 45 -6.34 -25.75 3.83
N VAL A 46 -5.97 -25.31 2.63
CA VAL A 46 -5.25 -24.07 2.38
C VAL A 46 -6.15 -23.13 1.58
N ASN A 47 -6.19 -21.87 1.96
CA ASN A 47 -6.73 -20.80 1.14
C ASN A 47 -5.68 -19.72 0.89
N TYR A 48 -5.73 -19.08 -0.27
CA TYR A 48 -4.77 -18.04 -0.64
C TYR A 48 -5.44 -16.92 -1.42
N ALA A 49 -4.93 -15.71 -1.21
CA ALA A 49 -5.23 -14.54 -2.02
C ALA A 49 -3.95 -13.71 -2.19
N ILE A 50 -3.49 -13.57 -3.43
CA ILE A 50 -2.28 -12.83 -3.77
C ILE A 50 -2.63 -11.82 -4.87
N SER A 51 -2.17 -10.58 -4.73
CA SER A 51 -2.35 -9.56 -5.75
C SER A 51 -1.12 -8.69 -5.91
N GLY A 52 -0.92 -8.23 -7.15
CA GLY A 52 0.12 -7.28 -7.52
C GLY A 52 -0.47 -6.23 -8.44
N THR A 53 -0.18 -4.96 -8.19
CA THR A 53 -0.61 -3.86 -9.05
C THR A 53 0.51 -2.85 -9.25
N ARG A 54 0.60 -2.30 -10.46
CA ARG A 54 1.48 -1.19 -10.78
C ARG A 54 0.66 -0.07 -11.39
N PHE A 55 0.93 1.14 -10.92
CA PHE A 55 0.33 2.37 -11.37
C PHE A 55 1.44 3.36 -11.74
N THR A 56 1.26 4.09 -12.82
CA THR A 56 2.11 5.23 -13.18
C THR A 56 1.29 6.33 -13.84
N THR A 57 1.73 7.56 -13.67
CA THR A 57 1.17 8.75 -14.31
C THR A 57 2.28 9.74 -14.58
N GLN A 58 2.16 10.53 -15.66
CA GLN A 58 3.00 11.72 -15.84
C GLN A 58 2.47 12.91 -15.04
N GLY A 59 1.24 12.80 -14.53
CA GLY A 59 0.62 13.82 -13.70
C GLY A 59 0.07 15.00 -14.50
N TYR A 60 -0.99 15.63 -13.98
CA TYR A 60 -1.63 16.77 -14.64
C TYR A 60 -0.79 18.07 -14.53
N ARG A 61 -0.05 18.22 -13.42
CA ARG A 61 0.84 19.36 -13.16
C ARG A 61 2.29 19.00 -13.49
N ASP A 62 3.09 20.01 -13.78
CA ASP A 62 4.54 19.84 -13.88
C ASP A 62 5.08 19.25 -12.57
N HIS A 63 6.09 18.38 -12.66
CA HIS A 63 6.70 17.72 -11.50
C HIS A 63 5.74 16.84 -10.65
N SER A 64 4.60 16.40 -11.20
CA SER A 64 3.62 15.54 -10.49
C SER A 64 3.57 14.08 -10.96
N ALA A 65 4.56 13.66 -11.76
CA ALA A 65 4.69 12.26 -12.16
C ALA A 65 4.84 11.35 -10.93
N ALA A 66 4.15 10.21 -10.97
CA ALA A 66 4.13 9.29 -9.84
C ALA A 66 4.07 7.84 -10.30
N ARG A 67 4.72 6.97 -9.53
CA ARG A 67 4.76 5.52 -9.69
C ARG A 67 4.41 4.88 -8.37
N LYS A 68 3.54 3.87 -8.40
CA LYS A 68 3.13 3.10 -7.22
C LYS A 68 3.03 1.63 -7.56
N ASN A 69 3.76 0.80 -6.82
CA ASN A 69 3.64 -0.64 -6.83
C ASN A 69 3.00 -1.09 -5.51
N LEU A 70 2.06 -2.03 -5.58
CA LEU A 70 1.44 -2.66 -4.43
C LEU A 70 1.50 -4.17 -4.59
N GLY A 71 1.94 -4.87 -3.55
CA GLY A 71 1.83 -6.31 -3.39
C GLY A 71 1.04 -6.65 -2.13
N ASN A 72 0.09 -7.57 -2.22
CA ASN A 72 -0.63 -8.11 -1.07
C ASN A 72 -0.69 -9.62 -1.15
N GLY A 73 -0.56 -10.27 0.00
CA GLY A 73 -0.69 -11.71 0.14
C GLY A 73 -1.44 -12.06 1.43
N LYS A 74 -2.31 -13.05 1.35
CA LYS A 74 -2.94 -13.71 2.48
C LYS A 74 -2.92 -15.22 2.22
N LEU A 75 -2.46 -15.98 3.20
CA LEU A 75 -2.41 -17.44 3.16
C LEU A 75 -3.00 -17.97 4.46
N GLY A 76 -4.06 -18.76 4.36
CA GLY A 76 -4.68 -19.45 5.49
C GLY A 76 -4.43 -20.95 5.40
N VAL A 77 -4.12 -21.59 6.52
CA VAL A 77 -3.97 -23.05 6.66
C VAL A 77 -4.81 -23.53 7.84
N ARG A 78 -5.69 -24.49 7.59
CA ARG A 78 -6.42 -25.23 8.62
C ARG A 78 -5.46 -26.24 9.25
N LEU A 79 -5.01 -25.97 10.47
CA LEU A 79 -4.01 -26.80 11.14
C LEU A 79 -4.61 -28.09 11.70
N ASP A 80 -5.83 -27.99 12.23
CA ASP A 80 -6.66 -29.08 12.73
C ASP A 80 -8.14 -28.67 12.66
N ASP A 81 -9.04 -29.52 13.14
CA ASP A 81 -10.50 -29.30 13.10
C ASP A 81 -10.98 -28.08 13.91
N VAL A 82 -10.11 -27.46 14.71
CA VAL A 82 -10.47 -26.32 15.57
C VAL A 82 -9.52 -25.14 15.42
N SER A 83 -8.46 -25.24 14.61
CA SER A 83 -7.39 -24.24 14.54
C SER A 83 -7.05 -23.81 13.13
N THR A 84 -6.82 -22.51 12.96
CA THR A 84 -6.45 -21.91 11.68
C THR A 84 -5.29 -20.94 11.87
N LEU A 85 -4.27 -21.06 11.02
CA LEU A 85 -3.16 -20.11 10.94
C LEU A 85 -3.31 -19.27 9.68
N THR A 86 -3.21 -17.95 9.81
CA THR A 86 -3.25 -17.00 8.70
C THR A 86 -1.97 -16.18 8.68
N LEU A 87 -1.27 -16.20 7.55
CA LEU A 87 -0.16 -15.31 7.23
C LEU A 87 -0.68 -14.20 6.32
N MET A 88 -0.26 -12.96 6.60
CA MET A 88 -0.58 -11.77 5.82
C MET A 88 0.71 -11.04 5.45
N PHE A 89 0.76 -10.53 4.24
CA PHE A 89 1.87 -9.74 3.72
C PHE A 89 1.34 -8.54 2.93
N ASN A 90 1.92 -7.37 3.15
CA ASN A 90 1.64 -6.17 2.39
C ASN A 90 2.97 -5.47 2.07
N SER A 91 3.11 -5.01 0.83
CA SER A 91 4.24 -4.17 0.43
C SER A 91 3.76 -3.06 -0.49
N VAL A 92 4.26 -1.86 -0.23
CA VAL A 92 4.00 -0.67 -1.03
C VAL A 92 5.32 0.04 -1.32
N SER A 93 5.53 0.36 -2.60
CA SER A 93 6.64 1.17 -3.07
C SER A 93 6.07 2.32 -3.90
N ILE A 94 6.35 3.55 -3.49
CA ILE A 94 5.89 4.78 -4.13
C ILE A 94 7.09 5.64 -4.43
N ASP A 95 7.10 6.21 -5.62
CA ASP A 95 8.02 7.25 -6.03
C ASP A 95 7.23 8.33 -6.77
N ALA A 96 7.19 9.53 -6.23
CA ALA A 96 6.36 10.61 -6.74
C ALA A 96 7.08 11.96 -6.67
N GLY A 97 6.94 12.75 -7.73
CA GLY A 97 7.24 14.17 -7.70
C GLY A 97 6.25 14.93 -6.81
N ASP A 98 6.72 15.98 -6.16
CA ASP A 98 5.93 16.85 -5.30
C ASP A 98 5.87 18.25 -5.94
N PRO A 99 4.80 18.56 -6.70
CA PRO A 99 4.66 19.84 -7.40
C PRO A 99 4.51 21.05 -6.45
N GLY A 100 4.26 20.81 -5.16
CA GLY A 100 4.02 21.83 -4.16
C GLY A 100 2.75 22.66 -4.38
N GLY A 101 2.53 23.60 -3.46
CA GLY A 101 1.40 24.54 -3.51
C GLY A 101 1.62 25.69 -4.50
N LEU A 102 0.53 26.31 -4.94
CA LEU A 102 0.49 27.59 -5.66
C LEU A 102 -0.26 28.62 -4.82
N THR A 103 0.16 29.87 -4.87
CA THR A 103 -0.63 31.03 -4.46
C THR A 103 -1.79 31.23 -5.45
N GLU A 104 -2.79 32.02 -5.07
CA GLU A 104 -3.94 32.31 -5.95
C GLU A 104 -3.52 32.97 -7.27
N ALA A 105 -2.56 33.89 -7.22
CA ALA A 105 -2.05 34.57 -8.41
C ALA A 105 -1.35 33.59 -9.37
N GLU A 106 -0.44 32.75 -8.84
CA GLU A 106 0.23 31.71 -9.63
C GLU A 106 -0.78 30.71 -10.23
N TRP A 107 -1.81 30.31 -9.48
CA TRP A 107 -2.83 29.40 -9.99
C TRP A 107 -3.63 30.00 -11.17
N LYS A 108 -4.01 31.29 -11.07
CA LYS A 108 -4.71 32.01 -12.15
C LYS A 108 -3.86 32.20 -13.40
N GLU A 109 -2.56 32.39 -13.23
CA GLU A 109 -1.61 32.54 -14.34
C GLU A 109 -1.40 31.21 -15.09
N ASN A 110 -1.08 30.14 -14.37
CA ASN A 110 -0.96 28.80 -14.92
C ASN A 110 -1.28 27.77 -13.84
N PRO A 111 -2.38 27.01 -13.94
CA PRO A 111 -2.74 26.02 -12.90
C PRO A 111 -1.85 24.77 -12.90
N ARG A 112 -1.04 24.56 -13.96
CA ARG A 112 -0.16 23.38 -14.09
C ARG A 112 1.26 23.60 -13.59
N GLN A 113 1.69 24.85 -13.42
CA GLN A 113 3.08 25.16 -13.06
C GLN A 113 3.50 24.58 -11.71
N ALA A 114 4.81 24.35 -11.53
CA ALA A 114 5.40 23.88 -10.28
C ALA A 114 6.72 24.63 -9.96
N PRO A 115 6.68 25.97 -9.81
CA PRO A 115 7.87 26.83 -9.80
C PRO A 115 8.86 26.48 -8.67
N ARG A 116 8.33 26.02 -7.54
CA ARG A 116 9.12 25.59 -6.39
C ARG A 116 9.64 24.15 -6.53
N ALA A 117 8.99 23.30 -7.32
CA ALA A 117 9.41 21.91 -7.49
C ALA A 117 10.62 21.80 -8.43
N ASP A 118 10.65 22.59 -9.50
CA ASP A 118 11.75 22.60 -10.45
C ASP A 118 13.06 23.12 -9.83
N GLN A 119 12.97 24.02 -8.85
CA GLN A 119 14.13 24.58 -8.16
C GLN A 119 14.79 23.59 -7.17
N TYR A 120 14.01 22.71 -6.55
CA TYR A 120 14.48 21.85 -5.46
C TYR A 120 14.38 20.34 -5.74
N ASN A 121 13.89 19.96 -6.93
CA ASN A 121 13.63 18.57 -7.33
C ASN A 121 12.85 17.80 -6.25
N THR A 122 11.75 18.43 -5.81
CA THR A 122 10.94 18.00 -4.68
C THR A 122 10.29 16.65 -5.01
N ARG A 123 10.61 15.63 -4.23
CA ARG A 123 10.15 14.26 -4.47
C ARG A 123 9.96 13.51 -3.18
N LYS A 124 9.07 12.52 -3.20
CA LYS A 124 8.83 11.62 -2.10
C LYS A 124 8.89 10.18 -2.58
N SER A 125 9.73 9.41 -1.91
CA SER A 125 9.79 7.96 -2.06
C SER A 125 9.39 7.29 -0.74
N LEU A 126 8.57 6.25 -0.82
CA LEU A 126 8.10 5.48 0.33
C LEU A 126 8.18 4.00 -0.03
N ASP A 127 8.93 3.25 0.76
CA ASP A 127 8.94 1.79 0.74
C ASP A 127 8.48 1.30 2.11
N GLN A 128 7.43 0.50 2.13
CA GLN A 128 6.89 -0.07 3.36
C GLN A 128 6.51 -1.51 3.11
N THR A 129 6.92 -2.39 4.02
CA THR A 129 6.60 -3.81 4.00
C THR A 129 6.10 -4.22 5.38
N GLN A 130 5.02 -4.97 5.42
CA GLN A 130 4.39 -5.46 6.63
C GLN A 130 4.08 -6.95 6.48
N ALA A 131 4.29 -7.68 7.58
CA ALA A 131 3.92 -9.07 7.73
C ALA A 131 3.09 -9.24 9.00
N GLY A 132 2.08 -10.09 8.93
CA GLY A 132 1.19 -10.41 10.05
C GLY A 132 0.98 -11.90 10.15
N LEU A 133 0.93 -12.41 11.38
CA LEU A 133 0.58 -13.79 11.68
C LEU A 133 -0.60 -13.79 12.63
N ARG A 134 -1.64 -14.55 12.30
CA ARG A 134 -2.83 -14.71 13.12
C ARG A 134 -3.13 -16.18 13.33
N TYR A 135 -3.23 -16.60 14.57
CA TYR A 135 -3.64 -17.94 14.99
C TYR A 135 -5.00 -17.87 15.66
N GLN A 136 -5.92 -18.72 15.22
CA GLN A 136 -7.22 -18.91 15.85
C GLN A 136 -7.36 -20.35 16.30
N ARG A 137 -7.96 -20.57 17.47
CA ARG A 137 -8.35 -21.89 17.96
C ARG A 137 -9.66 -21.83 18.74
N GLN A 138 -10.62 -22.69 18.39
CA GLN A 138 -11.78 -22.95 19.23
C GLN A 138 -11.36 -23.79 20.44
N MET A 139 -11.58 -23.26 21.63
CA MET A 139 -11.22 -23.89 22.91
C MET A 139 -12.39 -24.71 23.47
N SER A 140 -13.62 -24.28 23.17
CA SER A 140 -14.87 -24.97 23.49
C SER A 140 -15.93 -24.59 22.44
N GLU A 141 -17.17 -25.10 22.57
CA GLU A 141 -18.30 -24.67 21.74
C GLU A 141 -18.64 -23.17 21.87
N ARG A 142 -18.13 -22.49 22.90
CA ARG A 142 -18.45 -21.08 23.20
C ARG A 142 -17.23 -20.17 23.34
N ASP A 143 -16.02 -20.73 23.26
CA ASP A 143 -14.78 -20.00 23.51
C ASP A 143 -13.82 -20.09 22.31
N GLU A 144 -13.33 -18.96 21.82
CA GLU A 144 -12.29 -18.87 20.80
C GLU A 144 -11.10 -18.07 21.32
N LEU A 145 -9.89 -18.61 21.13
CA LEU A 145 -8.64 -17.90 21.32
C LEU A 145 -8.14 -17.37 19.97
N THR A 146 -7.89 -16.06 19.89
CA THR A 146 -7.19 -15.41 18.77
C THR A 146 -5.88 -14.79 19.27
N LEU A 147 -4.77 -15.15 18.63
CA LEU A 147 -3.45 -14.53 18.81
C LEU A 147 -3.02 -13.87 17.51
N THR A 148 -2.60 -12.61 17.57
CA THR A 148 -2.13 -11.87 16.39
C THR A 148 -0.79 -11.20 16.68
N ALA A 149 0.18 -11.39 15.79
CA ALA A 149 1.46 -10.72 15.79
C ALA A 149 1.65 -10.00 14.46
N TYR A 150 2.29 -8.83 14.49
CA TYR A 150 2.59 -8.06 13.29
C TYR A 150 4.00 -7.47 13.39
N HIS A 151 4.65 -7.35 12.24
CA HIS A 151 5.95 -6.70 12.08
C HIS A 151 5.92 -5.88 10.80
N GLY A 152 6.58 -4.72 10.79
CA GLY A 152 6.62 -3.88 9.62
C GLY A 152 7.79 -2.92 9.64
N GLU A 153 8.33 -2.68 8.46
CA GLU A 153 9.41 -1.74 8.21
C GLU A 153 8.91 -0.66 7.25
N ARG A 154 9.33 0.58 7.50
CA ARG A 154 8.97 1.72 6.67
C ARG A 154 10.18 2.62 6.47
N HIS A 155 10.52 2.84 5.20
CA HIS A 155 11.56 3.77 4.77
C HIS A 155 10.89 4.88 3.96
N THR A 156 11.10 6.13 4.35
CA THR A 156 10.54 7.29 3.65
C THR A 156 11.66 8.30 3.40
N THR A 157 11.85 8.66 2.15
CA THR A 157 12.79 9.72 1.75
C THR A 157 11.99 10.84 1.11
N GLN A 158 12.03 12.03 1.70
CA GLN A 158 11.35 13.21 1.16
C GLN A 158 12.36 14.34 0.96
N TYR A 159 12.47 14.81 -0.28
CA TYR A 159 13.20 16.02 -0.62
C TYR A 159 12.18 17.15 -0.62
N GLN A 160 12.25 18.03 0.38
CA GLN A 160 11.32 19.17 0.52
C GLN A 160 11.94 20.46 -0.03
N SER A 161 11.09 21.34 -0.54
CA SER A 161 11.42 22.70 -0.98
C SER A 161 11.58 23.67 0.20
N ILE A 162 12.40 23.31 1.19
CA ILE A 162 12.79 24.22 2.28
C ILE A 162 14.09 24.94 1.85
N PRO A 163 14.08 26.28 1.65
CA PRO A 163 15.33 27.03 1.49
C PRO A 163 16.24 26.82 2.71
N MET A 164 17.57 26.85 2.61
CA MET A 164 18.45 26.69 3.79
C MET A 164 18.25 27.78 4.89
N GLY A 165 17.63 28.92 4.55
CA GLY A 165 17.45 30.06 5.46
C GLY A 165 16.65 29.78 6.76
N PRO A 166 15.46 29.15 6.72
CA PRO A 166 14.66 28.88 7.91
C PRO A 166 15.17 27.72 8.78
N GLN A 167 16.07 26.87 8.27
CA GLN A 167 16.64 25.74 9.02
C GLN A 167 17.64 26.18 10.12
N LEU A 168 18.09 27.43 10.08
CA LEU A 168 18.96 28.02 11.11
C LEU A 168 18.19 28.74 12.23
N ASN A 169 16.85 28.77 12.18
CA ASN A 169 16.06 29.45 13.20
C ASN A 169 15.62 28.45 14.29
N PRO A 170 16.06 28.60 15.56
CA PRO A 170 15.90 27.58 16.62
C PRO A 170 14.46 27.32 17.10
N THR A 171 13.44 27.90 16.46
CA THR A 171 12.02 27.77 16.86
C THR A 171 11.13 27.02 15.87
N HIS A 172 11.68 26.39 14.81
CA HIS A 172 10.86 25.53 13.95
C HIS A 172 10.78 24.10 14.47
N ALA A 173 9.54 23.61 14.66
CA ALA A 173 9.23 22.25 15.06
C ALA A 173 9.65 21.25 13.96
N GLY A 174 10.81 20.64 14.16
CA GLY A 174 11.41 19.68 13.25
C GLY A 174 12.58 18.93 13.89
N ARG A 175 12.43 18.53 15.15
CA ARG A 175 13.20 17.44 15.78
C ARG A 175 12.31 16.73 16.79
N GLY A 176 12.13 15.43 16.59
CA GLY A 176 11.31 14.53 17.40
C GLY A 176 10.98 13.29 16.60
#